data_AF-S2JSQ9-F1
#
_entry.id   AF-S2JSQ9-F1
#
_cell.length_a   1.000
_cell.length_b   1.000
_cell.length_c   1.000
_cell.angle_alpha   90.00
_cell.angle_beta   90.00
_cell.angle_gamma   90.00
#
_symmetry.space_group_name_H-M   'P 1'
#
loop_
_entity.id
_entity.type
_entity.pdbx_description
1 polymer ?
#
loop_
_entity_poly.entity_id
_entity_poly.type
_entity_poly.pdbx_seq_one_letter_code
_entity_poly.pdbx_strand_id
1 'polypeptide(L)'
;EKPFSVVIVCSAVNFLLIVISVFLIDRTGRRSVLFVSQAGACAFAVLLTTGYVCSINDLIVLSIFSHVALLAVGMGPVPWTLITELSPVYVSSSIGFAATATMNWAMNFLIRQCFPNIQGYSFLIFAIVALITLLFTYISIPETKGRSIKDI
;
A
#
# COMPACT_ATOMS: atom_id res chain seq x y z
N GLU A 1 24.93 -17.18 -2.63
CA GLU A 1 25.42 -15.84 -3.06
C GLU A 1 24.40 -15.03 -3.87
N LYS A 2 23.77 -15.58 -4.92
CA LYS A 2 22.70 -14.90 -5.71
C LYS A 2 21.53 -14.26 -4.94
N PRO A 3 20.99 -14.80 -3.82
CA PRO A 3 19.84 -14.17 -3.16
C PRO A 3 20.17 -12.82 -2.49
N PHE A 4 21.41 -12.60 -2.07
CA PHE A 4 21.80 -11.36 -1.38
C PHE A 4 21.80 -10.15 -2.32
N SER A 5 22.32 -10.32 -3.54
CA SER A 5 22.32 -9.26 -4.55
C SER A 5 20.91 -8.82 -4.95
N VAL A 6 19.96 -9.77 -5.06
CA VAL A 6 18.56 -9.45 -5.40
C VAL A 6 17.91 -8.60 -4.30
N VAL A 7 18.14 -8.94 -3.03
CA VAL A 7 17.58 -8.18 -1.90
C VAL A 7 18.12 -6.75 -1.86
N ILE A 8 19.41 -6.55 -2.15
CA ILE A 8 20.01 -5.20 -2.21
C ILE A 8 19.36 -4.37 -3.31
N VAL A 9 19.23 -4.92 -4.51
CA VAL A 9 18.62 -4.21 -5.65
C VAL A 9 17.17 -3.85 -5.35
N CYS A 10 16.38 -4.80 -4.84
CA CYS A 10 14.99 -4.52 -4.46
C CYS A 10 14.88 -3.43 -3.38
N SER A 11 15.77 -3.45 -2.39
CA SER A 11 15.80 -2.44 -1.33
C SER A 11 16.16 -1.06 -1.86
N ALA A 12 17.12 -0.97 -2.78
CA ALA A 12 17.53 0.27 -3.43
C ALA A 12 16.39 0.85 -4.28
N VAL A 13 15.71 0.02 -5.07
CA VAL A 13 14.54 0.44 -5.87
C VAL A 13 13.41 0.92 -4.97
N ASN A 14 13.11 0.19 -3.90
CA ASN A 14 12.08 0.58 -2.94
C ASN A 14 12.41 1.92 -2.27
N PHE A 15 13.66 2.14 -1.88
CA PHE A 15 14.11 3.41 -1.34
C PHE A 15 13.88 4.57 -2.31
N LEU A 16 14.25 4.41 -3.58
CA LEU A 16 14.04 5.43 -4.61
C LEU A 16 12.55 5.72 -4.82
N LEU A 17 11.69 4.70 -4.84
CA LEU A 17 10.24 4.85 -4.94
C LEU A 17 9.65 5.62 -3.76
N ILE A 18 10.16 5.40 -2.54
CA ILE A 18 9.74 6.14 -1.35
C ILE A 18 10.15 7.61 -1.47
N VAL A 19 11.36 7.91 -1.93
CA VAL A 19 11.80 9.31 -2.14
C VAL A 19 10.87 10.01 -3.13
N ILE A 20 10.57 9.38 -4.27
CA ILE A 20 9.63 9.92 -5.27
C ILE A 20 8.24 10.12 -4.66
N SER A 21 7.78 9.15 -3.86
CA SER A 21 6.48 9.20 -3.18
C SER A 21 6.34 10.40 -2.26
N VAL A 22 7.34 10.70 -1.44
CA VAL A 22 7.31 11.85 -0.53
C VAL A 22 7.07 13.15 -1.31
N PHE A 23 7.81 13.36 -2.40
CA PHE A 23 7.59 14.53 -3.26
C PHE A 23 6.21 14.54 -3.92
N LEU A 24 5.70 13.36 -4.31
CA LEU A 24 4.39 13.22 -4.92
C LEU A 24 3.26 13.56 -3.92
N ILE A 25 3.37 13.13 -2.67
CA ILE A 25 2.35 13.36 -1.63
C ILE A 25 2.20 14.84 -1.34
N ASP A 26 3.29 15.58 -1.26
CA ASP A 26 3.26 17.02 -1.05
C ASP A 26 2.67 17.77 -2.25
N ARG A 27 2.96 17.29 -3.47
CA ARG A 27 2.48 17.93 -4.70
C ARG A 27 1.01 17.64 -5.00
N THR A 28 0.55 16.39 -4.91
CA THR A 28 -0.82 15.99 -5.30
C THR A 28 -1.82 15.96 -4.15
N GLY A 29 -1.37 15.71 -2.91
CA GLY A 29 -2.26 15.49 -1.77
C GLY A 29 -2.34 14.02 -1.36
N ARG A 30 -2.69 13.78 -0.10
CA ARG A 30 -2.55 12.48 0.55
C ARG A 30 -3.61 11.51 0.02
N ARG A 31 -4.86 11.97 -0.04
CA ARG A 31 -6.00 11.15 -0.49
C ARG A 31 -5.85 10.76 -1.95
N SER A 32 -5.44 11.70 -2.81
CA SER A 32 -5.27 11.41 -4.24
C SER A 32 -4.18 10.36 -4.49
N VAL A 33 -3.01 10.50 -3.86
CA VAL A 33 -1.91 9.53 -4.02
C VAL A 33 -2.32 8.16 -3.47
N LEU A 34 -2.99 8.12 -2.32
CA LEU A 34 -3.47 6.88 -1.71
C LEU A 34 -4.50 6.17 -2.61
N PHE A 35 -5.45 6.92 -3.17
CA PHE A 35 -6.49 6.38 -4.04
C PHE A 35 -5.91 5.83 -5.35
N VAL A 36 -5.03 6.57 -6.02
CA VAL A 36 -4.38 6.12 -7.27
C VAL A 36 -3.54 4.87 -7.04
N SER A 37 -2.79 4.84 -5.93
CA SER A 37 -2.00 3.68 -5.52
C SER A 37 -2.88 2.44 -5.33
N GLN A 38 -3.97 2.55 -4.57
CA GLN A 38 -4.88 1.44 -4.30
C GLN A 38 -5.65 0.99 -5.55
N ALA A 39 -6.06 1.93 -6.41
CA ALA A 39 -6.77 1.62 -7.66
C ALA A 39 -5.85 0.84 -8.61
N GLY A 40 -4.60 1.31 -8.76
CA GLY A 40 -3.61 0.60 -9.54
C GLY A 40 -3.26 -0.77 -8.93
N ALA A 41 -3.07 -0.85 -7.61
CA ALA A 41 -2.81 -2.11 -6.93
C ALA A 41 -3.94 -3.13 -7.15
N CYS A 42 -5.21 -2.69 -7.10
CA CYS A 42 -6.37 -3.51 -7.40
C CYS A 42 -6.35 -4.01 -8.86
N ALA A 43 -6.11 -3.11 -9.82
CA ALA A 43 -6.05 -3.47 -11.24
C ALA A 43 -4.95 -4.50 -11.54
N PHE A 44 -3.74 -4.27 -11.01
CA PHE A 44 -2.62 -5.20 -11.21
C PHE A 44 -2.77 -6.51 -10.43
N ALA A 45 -3.52 -6.53 -9.32
CA ALA A 45 -3.85 -7.79 -8.64
C ALA A 45 -4.82 -8.66 -9.46
N VAL A 46 -5.76 -8.04 -10.17
CA VAL A 46 -6.63 -8.74 -11.13
C VAL A 46 -5.81 -9.26 -12.31
N LEU A 47 -4.97 -8.40 -12.92
CA LEU A 47 -4.09 -8.82 -14.03
C LEU A 47 -3.13 -9.94 -13.63
N LEU A 48 -2.61 -9.92 -12.39
CA LEU A 48 -1.79 -11.00 -11.86
C LEU A 48 -2.56 -12.33 -11.82
N THR A 49 -3.81 -12.30 -11.34
CA THR A 49 -4.67 -13.48 -11.32
C THR A 49 -4.93 -13.97 -12.74
N THR A 50 -5.28 -13.08 -13.67
CA THR A 50 -5.50 -13.43 -15.08
C THR A 50 -4.25 -14.02 -15.72
N GLY A 51 -3.08 -13.43 -15.49
CA GLY A 51 -1.80 -13.94 -15.99
C GLY A 51 -1.49 -15.33 -15.46
N TYR A 52 -1.78 -15.59 -14.18
CA TYR A 52 -1.63 -16.92 -13.59
C TYR A 52 -2.57 -17.95 -14.23
N VAL A 53 -3.86 -17.63 -14.37
CA VAL A 53 -4.87 -18.54 -14.94
C VAL A 53 -4.59 -18.84 -16.41
N CYS A 54 -4.19 -17.83 -17.19
CA CYS A 54 -3.83 -17.98 -18.59
C CYS A 54 -2.38 -18.47 -18.79
N SER A 55 -1.61 -18.69 -17.72
CA SER A 55 -0.20 -19.10 -17.77
C SER A 55 0.71 -18.18 -18.61
N ILE A 56 0.45 -16.86 -18.57
CA ILE A 56 1.22 -15.84 -19.29
C ILE A 56 2.29 -15.25 -18.35
N ASN A 57 3.50 -15.82 -18.39
CA ASN A 57 4.60 -15.46 -17.47
C ASN A 57 4.97 -13.97 -17.50
N ASP A 58 5.03 -13.35 -18.68
CA ASP A 58 5.40 -11.93 -18.80
C ASP A 58 4.37 -11.01 -18.12
N LEU A 59 3.08 -11.37 -18.21
CA LEU A 59 1.99 -10.63 -17.56
C LEU A 59 2.05 -10.79 -16.04
N ILE A 60 2.40 -11.98 -15.55
CA ILE A 60 2.59 -12.23 -14.10
C ILE A 60 3.72 -11.34 -13.57
N VAL A 61 4.87 -11.35 -14.24
CA VAL A 61 6.05 -10.57 -13.82
C VAL A 61 5.73 -9.08 -13.81
N LEU A 62 5.18 -8.56 -14.91
CA LEU A 62 4.78 -7.15 -15.00
C LEU A 62 3.80 -6.78 -13.90
N SER A 63 2.77 -7.60 -13.69
CA SER A 63 1.73 -7.33 -12.69
C SER A 63 2.28 -7.30 -11.27
N ILE A 64 3.18 -8.20 -10.90
CA ILE A 64 3.83 -8.22 -9.57
C ILE A 64 4.64 -6.94 -9.36
N PHE A 65 5.51 -6.58 -10.30
CA PHE A 65 6.36 -5.41 -10.15
C PHE A 65 5.54 -4.11 -10.10
N SER A 66 4.55 -3.96 -10.98
CA SER A 66 3.66 -2.79 -10.98
C SER A 66 2.82 -2.71 -9.70
N HIS A 67 2.29 -3.84 -9.21
CA HIS A 67 1.54 -3.90 -7.96
C HIS A 67 2.40 -3.43 -6.77
N VAL A 68 3.63 -3.97 -6.64
CA VAL A 68 4.56 -3.60 -5.57
C VAL A 68 4.96 -2.13 -5.67
N ALA A 69 5.28 -1.63 -6.87
CA ALA A 69 5.71 -0.25 -7.07
C ALA A 69 4.60 0.74 -6.67
N LEU A 70 3.35 0.48 -7.08
CA LEU A 70 2.22 1.34 -6.73
C LEU A 70 1.93 1.33 -5.23
N LEU A 71 2.01 0.17 -4.58
CA LEU A 71 1.87 0.09 -3.11
C LEU A 71 2.98 0.85 -2.39
N ALA A 72 4.23 0.74 -2.87
CA ALA A 72 5.35 1.48 -2.29
C ALA A 72 5.14 3.01 -2.38
N VAL A 73 4.55 3.49 -3.48
CA VAL A 73 4.34 4.93 -3.69
C VAL A 73 3.17 5.51 -2.89
N GLY A 74 2.11 4.77 -2.61
CA GLY A 74 0.98 5.30 -1.83
C GLY A 74 0.88 4.72 -0.43
N MET A 75 0.56 3.42 -0.36
CA MET A 75 0.38 2.71 0.91
C MET A 75 1.62 2.65 1.80
N GLY A 76 2.82 2.83 1.23
CA GLY A 76 4.06 2.86 1.99
C GLY A 76 4.10 4.01 3.01
N PRO A 77 4.15 5.28 2.57
CA PRO A 77 4.29 6.42 3.48
C PRO A 77 2.96 7.10 3.88
N VAL A 78 1.92 7.10 3.04
CA VAL A 78 0.71 7.92 3.30
C VAL A 78 -0.03 7.54 4.59
N PRO A 79 -0.26 6.25 4.92
CA PRO A 79 -0.93 5.91 6.17
C PRO A 79 -0.19 6.42 7.40
N TRP A 80 1.15 6.41 7.39
CA TRP A 80 1.96 6.88 8.52
C TRP A 80 1.88 8.39 8.68
N THR A 81 1.79 9.15 7.59
CA THR A 81 1.59 10.61 7.65
C THR A 81 0.17 10.97 8.06
N LEU A 82 -0.83 10.20 7.62
CA LEU A 82 -2.23 10.45 7.93
C LEU A 82 -2.51 10.32 9.43
N ILE A 83 -1.82 9.42 10.15
CA ILE A 83 -1.98 9.29 11.61
C ILE A 83 -1.76 10.64 12.29
N THR A 84 -0.68 11.35 11.95
CA THR A 84 -0.35 12.64 12.56
C THR A 84 -1.27 13.77 12.11
N GLU A 85 -1.81 13.70 10.88
CA GLU A 85 -2.68 14.73 10.31
C GLU A 85 -4.15 14.59 10.75
N LEU A 86 -4.60 13.36 11.03
CA LEU A 86 -5.96 13.05 11.50
C LEU A 86 -6.08 12.99 13.02
N SER A 87 -4.96 13.07 13.75
CA SER A 87 -4.98 13.00 15.21
C SER A 87 -5.62 14.27 15.80
N PRO A 88 -6.68 14.14 16.61
CA PRO A 88 -7.29 15.29 17.25
C PRO A 88 -6.31 15.98 18.21
N VAL A 89 -6.39 17.31 18.32
CA VAL A 89 -5.47 18.09 19.18
C VAL A 89 -5.50 17.66 20.66
N TYR A 90 -6.60 17.05 21.11
CA TYR A 90 -6.77 16.56 22.48
C TYR A 90 -6.27 15.12 22.72
N VAL A 91 -5.91 14.38 21.66
CA VAL A 91 -5.33 13.03 21.74
C VAL A 91 -3.91 13.06 21.23
N SER A 92 -2.97 12.49 21.96
CA SER A 92 -1.60 12.35 21.46
C SER A 92 -1.58 11.49 20.20
N SER A 93 -1.00 12.02 19.12
CA SER A 93 -0.75 11.27 17.88
C SER A 93 0.04 9.97 18.10
N SER A 94 0.80 9.90 19.20
CA SER A 94 1.52 8.70 19.63
C SER A 94 0.59 7.52 19.93
N ILE A 95 -0.63 7.77 20.45
CA ILE A 95 -1.62 6.71 20.73
C ILE A 95 -2.16 6.15 19.41
N GLY A 96 -2.50 7.03 18.46
CA GLY A 96 -2.92 6.64 17.12
C GLY A 96 -1.81 5.84 16.42
N PHE A 97 -0.56 6.31 16.50
CA PHE A 97 0.58 5.62 15.93
C PHE A 97 0.79 4.24 16.54
N ALA A 98 0.73 4.11 17.86
CA ALA A 98 0.87 2.83 18.55
C ALA A 98 -0.22 1.83 18.14
N ALA A 99 -1.48 2.27 18.07
CA ALA A 99 -2.59 1.42 17.65
C ALA A 99 -2.44 0.96 16.20
N THR A 100 -2.14 1.88 15.27
CA THR A 100 -1.93 1.55 13.85
C THR A 100 -0.72 0.64 13.65
N ALA A 101 0.40 0.91 14.32
CA ALA A 101 1.60 0.07 14.23
C ALA A 101 1.32 -1.34 14.75
N THR A 102 0.67 -1.46 15.91
CA THR A 102 0.32 -2.78 16.48
C THR A 102 -0.55 -3.58 15.52
N MET A 103 -1.58 -2.96 14.94
CA MET A 103 -2.44 -3.62 13.96
C MET A 103 -1.68 -3.99 12.68
N ASN A 104 -0.79 -3.11 12.20
CA ASN A 104 0.04 -3.37 11.02
C ASN A 104 0.94 -4.60 11.22
N TRP A 105 1.67 -4.65 12.34
CA TRP A 105 2.55 -5.77 12.64
C TRP A 105 1.78 -7.07 12.90
N ALA A 106 0.64 -6.99 13.58
CA ALA A 106 -0.23 -8.15 13.80
C ALA A 106 -0.76 -8.73 12.48
N MET A 107 -1.22 -7.87 11.56
CA MET A 107 -1.69 -8.30 10.24
C MET A 107 -0.56 -8.85 9.37
N ASN A 108 0.62 -8.22 9.41
CA ASN A 108 1.81 -8.76 8.73
C ASN A 108 2.17 -10.16 9.23
N PHE A 109 2.08 -10.41 10.53
CA PHE A 109 2.30 -11.74 11.09
C PHE A 109 1.26 -12.74 10.59
N LEU A 110 -0.03 -12.40 10.68
CA LEU A 110 -1.13 -13.28 10.22
C LEU A 110 -1.02 -13.61 8.75
N ILE A 111 -0.80 -12.62 7.88
CA ILE A 111 -0.64 -12.83 6.44
C ILE A 111 0.52 -13.79 6.18
N ARG A 112 1.67 -13.61 6.84
CA ARG A 112 2.83 -14.50 6.68
C ARG A 112 2.55 -15.94 7.09
N GLN A 113 1.71 -16.17 8.11
CA GLN A 113 1.31 -17.52 8.52
C GLN A 113 0.31 -18.15 7.55
N CYS A 114 -0.61 -17.36 6.99
CA CYS A 114 -1.60 -17.84 6.03
C CYS A 114 -1.00 -18.08 4.64
N PHE A 115 0.02 -17.30 4.24
CA PHE A 115 0.53 -17.26 2.87
C PHE A 115 0.98 -18.61 2.29
N PRO A 116 1.67 -19.50 3.02
CA PRO A 116 2.08 -20.81 2.50
C PRO A 116 0.91 -21.71 2.08
N ASN A 117 -0.28 -21.48 2.64
CA ASN A 117 -1.48 -22.28 2.39
C ASN A 117 -2.34 -21.73 1.24
N ILE A 118 -1.92 -20.62 0.62
CA ILE A 118 -2.61 -19.91 -0.46
C ILE A 118 -2.02 -20.39 -1.79
N GLN A 119 -2.77 -21.20 -2.56
CA GLN A 119 -2.34 -21.71 -3.88
C GLN A 119 -3.36 -21.37 -4.98
N GLY A 120 -2.89 -21.11 -6.20
CA GLY A 120 -3.73 -20.96 -7.38
C GLY A 120 -4.47 -19.62 -7.46
N TYR A 121 -5.79 -19.66 -7.68
CA TYR A 121 -6.69 -18.50 -7.80
C TYR A 121 -6.72 -17.58 -6.57
N SER A 122 -6.04 -17.95 -5.49
CA SER A 122 -6.05 -17.21 -4.24
C SER A 122 -5.37 -15.83 -4.32
N PHE A 123 -4.70 -15.46 -5.42
CA PHE A 123 -4.27 -14.07 -5.63
C PHE A 123 -5.45 -13.08 -5.77
N LEU A 124 -6.66 -13.58 -6.05
CA LEU A 124 -7.90 -12.78 -5.99
C LEU A 124 -8.13 -12.17 -4.61
N ILE A 125 -7.61 -12.77 -3.54
CA ILE A 125 -7.74 -12.20 -2.20
C ILE A 125 -7.11 -10.82 -2.13
N PHE A 126 -6.00 -10.59 -2.83
CA PHE A 126 -5.35 -9.28 -2.89
C PHE A 126 -6.15 -8.27 -3.67
N ALA A 127 -6.80 -8.69 -4.76
CA ALA A 127 -7.70 -7.82 -5.51
C ALA A 127 -8.91 -7.40 -4.66
N ILE A 128 -9.52 -8.35 -3.93
CA ILE A 128 -10.66 -8.08 -3.04
C ILE A 128 -10.26 -7.13 -1.90
N VAL A 129 -9.14 -7.41 -1.23
CA VAL A 129 -8.65 -6.55 -0.14
C VAL A 129 -8.28 -5.16 -0.66
N ALA A 130 -7.62 -5.07 -1.83
CA ALA A 130 -7.31 -3.78 -2.45
C ALA A 130 -8.58 -3.00 -2.81
N LEU A 131 -9.61 -3.66 -3.32
CA LEU A 131 -10.90 -3.04 -3.63
C LEU A 131 -11.62 -2.52 -2.38
N ILE A 132 -11.68 -3.33 -1.32
CA ILE A 132 -12.28 -2.91 -0.03
C ILE A 132 -11.53 -1.67 0.49
N THR A 133 -10.20 -1.69 0.42
CA THR A 133 -9.38 -0.58 0.91
C THR A 133 -9.52 0.68 0.04
N LEU A 134 -9.70 0.52 -1.27
CA LEU A 134 -9.99 1.60 -2.20
C LEU A 134 -11.33 2.27 -1.87
N LEU A 135 -12.38 1.46 -1.64
CA LEU A 135 -13.70 1.95 -1.26
C LEU A 135 -13.66 2.66 0.09
N PHE A 136 -12.96 2.09 1.08
CA PHE A 136 -12.75 2.72 2.38
C PHE A 136 -12.05 4.08 2.23
N THR A 137 -11.01 4.17 1.41
CA THR A 137 -10.29 5.44 1.16
C THR A 137 -11.18 6.46 0.46
N TYR A 138 -12.03 6.02 -0.46
CA TYR A 138 -12.98 6.91 -1.13
C TYR A 138 -13.99 7.52 -0.15
N ILE A 139 -14.53 6.71 0.77
CA ILE A 139 -15.63 7.11 1.67
C ILE A 139 -15.11 7.82 2.93
N SER A 140 -14.06 7.28 3.55
CA SER A 140 -13.68 7.62 4.93
C SER A 140 -12.46 8.54 5.05
N ILE A 141 -11.62 8.66 4.03
CA ILE A 141 -10.39 9.46 4.10
C ILE A 141 -10.62 10.83 3.47
N PRO A 142 -10.63 11.93 4.25
CA PRO A 142 -10.67 13.29 3.71
C PRO A 142 -9.32 13.69 3.09
N GLU A 143 -9.32 14.73 2.25
CA GLU A 143 -8.06 15.33 1.80
C GLU A 143 -7.52 16.27 2.89
N THR A 144 -6.31 15.98 3.36
CA THR A 144 -5.64 16.71 4.46
C THR A 144 -4.71 17.80 3.94
N LYS A 145 -4.36 17.81 2.65
CA LYS A 145 -3.45 18.79 2.07
C LYS A 145 -3.95 20.22 2.27
N GLY A 146 -3.15 21.04 2.96
CA GLY A 146 -3.39 22.47 3.12
C GLY A 146 -4.54 22.83 4.05
N ARG A 147 -5.04 21.88 4.86
CA ARG A 147 -6.10 22.11 5.85
C ARG A 147 -5.51 22.18 7.26
N SER A 148 -6.12 22.99 8.12
CA SER A 148 -5.77 22.98 9.55
C SER A 148 -6.44 21.79 10.25
N ILE A 149 -5.85 21.32 11.36
CA ILE A 149 -6.42 20.22 12.16
C ILE A 149 -7.83 20.54 12.68
N LYS A 150 -8.20 21.82 12.78
CA LYS A 150 -9.55 22.23 13.20
C LYS A 150 -10.60 22.10 12.09
N ASP A 151 -10.16 22.04 10.83
CA ASP A 151 -11.02 21.99 9.63
C ASP A 151 -11.16 20.57 9.05
N ILE A 152 -10.56 19.58 9.72
CA ILE A 152 -10.58 18.14 9.41
C ILE A 152 -11.33 17.44 10.53
#